data_AF-A0A9E3VK61-F1
#
_entry.id   AF-A0A9E3VK61-F1
#
_cell.length_a   1.000
_cell.length_b   1.000
_cell.length_c   1.000
_cell.angle_alpha   90.00
_cell.angle_beta   90.00
_cell.angle_gamma   90.00
#
_symmetry.space_group_name_H-M   'P 1'
#
loop_
_entity.id
_entity.type
_entity.pdbx_description
1 polymer ?
#
loop_
_entity_poly.entity_id
_entity_poly.type
_entity_poly.pdbx_seq_one_letter_code
_entity_poly.pdbx_strand_id
1 'polypeptide(L)'
;MPPQRKSWFLIQVYRLDRRLFWLLLIFVAGQSFLIYKGVETVPFFHWGMYSSAYPAKTEYHTTGLAVDDSLIRLDQLKEIPPGYLQSILDRYALLNQQAFHDPILDVIHHRLGSFPAFETFAISRLTDPPNSPQRFEEWLCKYLSRNEGVASGTIKLVDCRYAWDFTRFTLINYSVIDSFQCRR
;
A
#
# COMPACT_ATOMS: atom_id res chain seq x y z
N MET A 1 41.47 -40.58 -7.74
CA MET A 1 41.14 -39.35 -6.99
C MET A 1 40.63 -39.75 -5.61
N PRO A 2 41.28 -39.34 -4.51
CA PRO A 2 40.80 -39.67 -3.17
C PRO A 2 39.47 -38.94 -2.89
N PRO A 3 38.53 -39.57 -2.15
CA PRO A 3 37.24 -38.97 -1.83
C PRO A 3 37.44 -37.74 -0.93
N GLN A 4 37.05 -36.56 -1.40
CA GLN A 4 36.98 -35.37 -0.56
C GLN A 4 35.92 -35.58 0.53
N ARG A 5 36.37 -35.79 1.76
CA ARG A 5 35.48 -35.76 2.94
C ARG A 5 34.82 -34.39 2.99
N LYS A 6 33.49 -34.35 2.89
CA LYS A 6 32.70 -33.13 3.10
C LYS A 6 32.89 -32.63 4.53
N SER A 7 33.90 -31.82 4.79
CA SER A 7 34.03 -31.10 6.05
C SER A 7 32.97 -30.00 6.07
N TRP A 8 32.08 -30.05 7.06
CA TRP A 8 31.05 -29.05 7.28
C TRP A 8 31.64 -27.65 7.25
N PHE A 9 31.06 -26.75 6.45
CA PHE A 9 31.55 -25.39 6.21
C PHE A 9 31.88 -24.64 7.52
N LEU A 10 31.02 -24.74 8.52
CA LEU A 10 31.20 -24.10 9.83
C LEU A 10 32.46 -24.56 10.57
N ILE A 11 32.83 -25.84 10.45
CA ILE A 11 34.04 -26.38 11.07
C ILE A 11 35.29 -25.82 10.36
N GLN A 12 35.22 -25.61 9.04
CA GLN A 12 36.31 -25.01 8.29
C GLN A 12 36.51 -23.54 8.69
N VAL A 13 35.42 -22.78 8.80
CA VAL A 13 35.46 -21.37 9.25
C VAL A 13 36.05 -21.27 10.66
N TYR A 14 35.62 -22.14 11.58
CA TYR A 14 36.17 -22.16 12.95
C TYR A 14 37.68 -22.43 13.01
N ARG A 15 38.17 -23.34 12.16
CA ARG A 15 39.60 -23.68 12.09
C ARG A 15 40.43 -22.56 11.46
N LEU A 16 39.87 -21.83 10.51
CA LEU A 16 40.57 -20.77 9.79
C LEU A 16 40.60 -19.45 10.58
N ASP A 17 39.46 -19.00 11.09
CA ASP A 17 39.35 -17.79 11.91
C ASP A 17 38.23 -17.90 12.95
N ARG A 18 38.63 -17.99 14.23
CA ARG A 18 37.70 -18.08 15.36
C ARG A 18 36.87 -16.81 15.56
N ARG A 19 37.39 -15.62 15.22
CA ARG A 19 36.66 -14.35 15.35
C ARG A 19 35.53 -14.29 14.34
N LEU A 20 35.84 -14.65 13.08
CA LEU A 20 34.84 -14.72 12.02
C LEU A 20 33.73 -15.73 12.34
N PHE A 21 34.10 -16.88 12.91
CA PHE A 21 33.13 -17.88 13.36
C PHE A 21 32.16 -17.32 14.40
N TRP A 22 32.67 -16.65 15.44
CA TRP A 22 31.81 -16.05 16.47
C TRP A 22 30.94 -14.93 15.91
N LEU A 23 31.47 -14.10 15.01
CA LEU A 23 30.68 -13.06 14.34
C LEU A 23 29.53 -13.67 13.54
N LEU A 24 29.79 -14.73 12.77
CA LEU A 24 28.75 -15.45 12.02
C LEU A 24 27.71 -16.08 12.96
N LEU A 25 28.14 -16.65 14.08
CA LEU A 25 27.23 -17.27 15.05
C LEU A 25 26.35 -16.22 15.75
N ILE A 26 26.93 -15.08 16.16
CA ILE A 26 26.19 -13.94 16.70
C ILE A 26 25.22 -13.39 15.65
N PHE A 27 25.63 -13.28 14.39
CA PHE A 27 24.77 -12.83 13.30
C PHE A 27 23.57 -13.78 13.11
N VAL A 28 23.80 -15.09 13.03
CA VAL A 28 22.73 -16.09 12.90
C VAL A 28 21.79 -16.07 14.11
N ALA A 29 22.33 -15.98 15.32
CA ALA A 29 21.55 -15.88 16.55
C ALA A 29 20.72 -14.58 16.60
N GLY A 30 21.32 -13.45 16.23
CA GLY A 30 20.65 -12.14 16.15
C GLY A 30 19.52 -12.14 15.12
N GLN A 31 19.77 -12.66 13.91
CA GLN A 31 18.74 -12.81 12.89
C GLN A 31 17.61 -13.74 13.36
N SER A 32 17.95 -14.88 13.95
CA SER A 32 16.95 -15.81 14.50
C SER A 32 16.10 -15.16 15.60
N PHE A 33 16.71 -14.35 16.47
CA PHE A 33 16.03 -13.59 17.51
C PHE A 33 15.09 -12.53 16.93
N LEU A 34 15.54 -11.78 15.91
CA LEU A 34 14.71 -10.77 15.23
C LEU A 34 13.52 -11.42 14.51
N ILE A 35 13.74 -12.54 13.82
CA ILE A 35 12.68 -13.35 13.18
C ILE A 35 11.68 -13.84 14.24
N TYR A 36 12.16 -14.40 15.36
CA TYR A 36 11.29 -14.84 16.47
C TYR A 36 10.48 -13.68 17.06
N LYS A 37 11.04 -12.48 17.12
CA LYS A 37 10.34 -11.26 17.56
C LYS A 37 9.42 -10.65 16.50
N GLY A 38 9.34 -11.23 15.30
CA GLY A 38 8.54 -10.67 14.20
C GLY A 38 9.09 -9.33 13.67
N VAL A 39 10.37 -9.04 13.94
CA VAL A 39 11.02 -7.82 13.44
C VAL A 39 11.55 -8.12 12.04
N GLU A 40 10.67 -7.94 11.06
CA GLU A 40 10.92 -8.13 9.62
C GLU A 40 11.92 -7.09 9.09
N THR A 41 13.21 -7.31 9.36
CA THR A 41 14.28 -6.33 9.05
C THR A 41 14.99 -6.61 7.72
N VAL A 42 14.79 -7.78 7.12
CA VAL A 42 15.44 -8.17 5.86
C VAL A 42 14.42 -8.58 4.80
N PRO A 43 14.18 -7.76 3.76
CA PRO A 43 13.14 -7.99 2.76
C PRO A 43 13.39 -9.24 1.91
N PHE A 44 14.61 -9.79 1.92
CA PHE A 44 15.05 -10.86 1.00
C PHE A 44 14.62 -12.28 1.39
N PHE A 45 14.19 -12.52 2.64
CA PHE A 45 13.82 -13.87 3.12
C PHE A 45 12.31 -14.11 3.23
N HIS A 46 11.49 -13.23 2.65
CA HIS A 46 10.05 -13.47 2.54
C HIS A 46 9.73 -14.36 1.33
N TRP A 47 9.98 -15.67 1.44
CA TRP A 47 9.52 -16.65 0.45
C TRP A 47 8.01 -16.51 0.17
N GLY A 48 7.24 -16.19 1.22
CA GLY A 48 5.80 -15.94 1.12
C GLY A 48 5.40 -14.70 0.29
N MET A 49 6.27 -13.71 0.15
CA MET A 49 5.96 -12.46 -0.56
C MET A 49 6.36 -12.51 -2.04
N TYR A 50 7.39 -13.28 -2.40
CA TYR A 50 7.89 -13.37 -3.78
C TYR A 50 7.63 -14.70 -4.51
N SER A 51 7.27 -15.77 -3.79
CA SER A 51 7.19 -17.11 -4.37
C SER A 51 5.97 -17.93 -3.92
N SER A 52 5.05 -17.33 -3.16
CA SER A 52 3.76 -17.96 -2.92
C SER A 52 2.93 -17.91 -4.21
N ALA A 53 2.28 -19.03 -4.55
CA ALA A 53 1.31 -19.05 -5.62
C ALA A 53 0.14 -18.14 -5.20
N TYR A 54 0.05 -16.96 -5.81
CA TYR A 54 -1.06 -16.06 -5.57
C TYR A 54 -2.31 -16.70 -6.20
N PRO A 55 -3.41 -16.91 -5.45
CA PRO A 55 -4.62 -17.45 -6.03
C PRO A 55 -5.08 -16.56 -7.17
N ALA A 56 -5.44 -17.14 -8.31
CA ALA A 56 -5.98 -16.40 -9.44
C ALA A 56 -7.27 -15.72 -8.97
N LYS A 57 -7.22 -14.40 -8.76
CA LYS A 57 -8.41 -13.61 -8.48
C LYS A 57 -9.21 -13.53 -9.77
N THR A 58 -10.44 -14.02 -9.74
CA THR A 58 -11.39 -13.86 -10.87
C THR A 58 -12.02 -12.48 -10.86
N GLU A 59 -12.03 -11.81 -9.70
CA GLU A 59 -12.64 -10.52 -9.48
C GLU A 59 -11.66 -9.51 -8.86
N TYR A 60 -11.75 -8.28 -9.33
CA TYR A 60 -10.92 -7.15 -8.89
C TYR A 60 -11.81 -5.97 -8.54
N HIS A 61 -11.51 -5.32 -7.43
CA HIS A 61 -12.18 -4.11 -6.96
C HIS A 61 -11.20 -2.95 -7.08
N THR A 62 -11.68 -1.80 -7.55
CA THR A 62 -10.90 -0.57 -7.66
C THR A 62 -11.85 0.62 -7.58
N THR A 63 -11.40 1.70 -6.97
CA THR A 63 -12.23 2.91 -6.86
C THR A 63 -12.25 3.67 -8.18
N GLY A 64 -13.44 3.86 -8.76
CA GLY A 64 -13.64 4.68 -9.95
C GLY A 64 -14.24 6.05 -9.64
N LEU A 65 -14.34 6.87 -10.67
CA LEU A 65 -15.06 8.15 -10.66
C LEU A 65 -16.21 8.10 -11.65
N ALA A 66 -17.36 8.63 -11.25
CA ALA A 66 -18.46 8.94 -12.15
C ALA A 66 -18.86 10.41 -12.01
N VAL A 67 -19.18 11.06 -13.12
CA VAL A 67 -19.76 12.41 -13.14
C VAL A 67 -21.10 12.32 -13.85
N ASP A 68 -22.16 12.76 -13.16
CA ASP A 68 -23.54 12.70 -13.65
C ASP A 68 -23.89 11.31 -14.22
N ASP A 69 -23.58 10.27 -13.44
CA ASP A 69 -23.80 8.84 -13.76
C ASP A 69 -22.96 8.26 -14.91
N SER A 70 -22.05 9.05 -15.49
CA SER A 70 -21.10 8.56 -16.49
C SER A 70 -19.74 8.24 -15.87
N LEU A 71 -19.29 7.00 -16.01
CA LEU A 71 -17.96 6.57 -15.53
C LEU A 71 -16.85 7.29 -16.30
N ILE A 72 -15.90 7.86 -15.57
CA ILE A 72 -14.73 8.52 -16.11
C ILE A 72 -13.59 7.52 -16.25
N ARG A 73 -12.98 7.55 -17.42
CA ARG A 73 -11.75 6.82 -17.71
C ARG A 73 -10.54 7.56 -17.13
N LEU A 74 -10.00 7.06 -16.03
CA LEU A 74 -8.87 7.69 -15.33
C LEU A 74 -7.60 7.79 -16.20
N ASP A 75 -7.46 6.90 -17.19
CA ASP A 75 -6.34 6.91 -18.15
C ASP A 75 -6.40 8.06 -19.17
N GLN A 76 -7.55 8.75 -19.26
CA GLN A 76 -7.74 9.90 -20.13
C GLN A 76 -7.51 11.23 -19.41
N LEU A 77 -7.36 11.22 -18.09
CA LEU A 77 -7.11 12.42 -17.30
C LEU A 77 -5.65 12.86 -17.45
N LYS A 78 -5.47 14.17 -17.59
CA LYS A 78 -4.19 14.86 -17.73
C LYS A 78 -3.60 15.20 -16.34
N GLU A 79 -2.38 15.71 -16.34
CA GLU A 79 -1.59 16.16 -15.17
C GLU A 79 -1.09 15.06 -14.22
N ILE A 80 -1.95 14.12 -13.80
CA ILE A 80 -1.61 13.10 -12.79
C ILE A 80 -1.58 11.72 -13.45
N PRO A 81 -0.50 10.93 -13.27
CA PRO A 81 -0.46 9.55 -13.73
C PRO A 81 -1.62 8.72 -13.15
N PRO A 82 -2.30 7.87 -13.95
CA PRO A 82 -3.51 7.17 -13.53
C PRO A 82 -3.33 6.34 -12.26
N GLY A 83 -2.18 5.67 -12.10
CA GLY A 83 -1.90 4.87 -10.89
C GLY A 83 -1.77 5.71 -9.62
N TYR A 84 -1.29 6.95 -9.73
CA TYR A 84 -1.22 7.85 -8.59
C TYR A 84 -2.61 8.37 -8.21
N LEU A 85 -3.40 8.79 -9.19
CA LEU A 85 -4.79 9.19 -8.95
C LEU A 85 -5.60 8.05 -8.33
N GLN A 86 -5.49 6.84 -8.89
CA GLN A 86 -6.12 5.64 -8.36
C GLN A 86 -5.77 5.42 -6.88
N SER A 87 -4.48 5.56 -6.51
CA SER A 87 -4.06 5.40 -5.12
C SER A 87 -4.67 6.44 -4.17
N ILE A 88 -4.87 7.68 -4.62
CA ILE A 88 -5.53 8.72 -3.82
C ILE A 88 -7.01 8.36 -3.65
N LEU A 89 -7.70 7.93 -4.71
CA LEU A 89 -9.11 7.54 -4.67
C LEU A 89 -9.33 6.34 -3.75
N ASP A 90 -8.50 5.30 -3.88
CA ASP A 90 -8.58 4.11 -3.03
C ASP A 90 -8.29 4.45 -1.56
N ARG A 91 -7.34 5.34 -1.31
CA ARG A 91 -7.04 5.83 0.05
C ARG A 91 -8.23 6.57 0.65
N TYR A 92 -8.87 7.46 -0.11
CA TYR A 92 -10.06 8.17 0.35
C TYR A 92 -11.21 7.19 0.63
N ALA A 93 -11.48 6.25 -0.28
CA ALA A 93 -12.53 5.25 -0.12
C ALA A 93 -12.32 4.39 1.14
N LEU A 94 -11.07 3.95 1.38
CA LEU A 94 -10.71 3.21 2.60
C LEU A 94 -10.97 4.04 3.86
N LEU A 95 -10.52 5.29 3.88
CA LEU A 95 -10.74 6.18 5.03
C LEU A 95 -12.23 6.45 5.24
N ASN A 96 -13.02 6.68 4.18
CA ASN A 96 -14.46 6.89 4.28
C ASN A 96 -15.17 5.69 4.92
N GLN A 97 -14.81 4.45 4.53
CA GLN A 97 -15.34 3.23 5.15
C GLN A 97 -14.98 3.11 6.64
N GLN A 98 -13.91 3.75 7.08
CA GLN A 98 -13.41 3.76 8.45
C GLN A 98 -13.81 5.05 9.21
N ALA A 99 -14.83 5.80 8.73
CA ALA A 99 -15.24 7.08 9.31
C ALA A 99 -14.07 8.07 9.45
N PHE A 100 -13.15 8.04 8.48
CA PHE A 100 -11.91 8.81 8.41
C PHE A 100 -10.93 8.58 9.57
N HIS A 101 -11.03 7.43 10.26
CA HIS A 101 -9.98 6.96 11.16
C HIS A 101 -8.82 6.38 10.34
N ASP A 102 -7.66 7.02 10.42
CA ASP A 102 -6.47 6.54 9.70
C ASP A 102 -5.78 5.41 10.50
N PRO A 103 -5.76 4.16 10.00
CA PRO A 103 -5.17 3.03 10.72
C PRO A 103 -3.66 3.18 10.94
N ILE A 104 -2.99 4.08 10.23
CA ILE A 104 -1.58 4.38 10.51
C ILE A 104 -1.39 5.05 11.87
N LEU A 105 -2.41 5.74 12.39
CA LEU A 105 -2.36 6.35 13.73
C LEU A 105 -2.16 5.28 14.80
N ASP A 106 -2.84 4.14 14.68
CA ASP A 106 -2.68 3.02 15.61
C ASP A 106 -1.26 2.45 15.55
N VAL A 107 -0.68 2.37 14.35
CA VAL A 107 0.71 1.92 14.15
C VAL A 107 1.71 2.92 14.71
N ILE A 108 1.50 4.23 14.47
CA ILE A 108 2.34 5.31 15.00
C ILE A 108 2.29 5.31 16.52
N HIS A 109 1.10 5.26 17.11
CA HIS A 109 0.93 5.24 18.56
C HIS A 109 1.57 4.00 19.17
N HIS A 110 1.35 2.81 18.58
CA HIS A 110 1.95 1.58 19.07
C HIS A 110 3.49 1.60 19.03
N ARG A 111 4.09 2.17 17.97
CA ARG A 111 5.55 2.18 17.79
C ARG A 111 6.25 3.36 18.46
N LEU A 112 5.60 4.53 18.52
CA LEU A 112 6.19 5.80 18.92
C LEU A 112 5.52 6.41 20.15
N GLY A 113 4.46 5.81 20.72
CA GLY A 113 3.74 6.36 21.87
C GLY A 113 4.58 6.49 23.15
N SER A 114 5.71 5.78 23.24
CA SER A 114 6.71 6.00 24.29
C SER A 114 7.60 7.23 24.07
N PHE A 115 7.47 7.88 22.91
CA PHE A 115 8.30 8.99 22.43
C PHE A 115 7.43 10.14 21.88
N PRO A 116 6.78 10.95 22.75
CA PRO A 116 5.72 11.88 22.33
C PRO A 116 6.14 12.92 21.28
N ALA A 117 7.39 13.39 21.32
CA ALA A 117 7.91 14.34 20.33
C ALA A 117 8.01 13.72 18.93
N PHE A 118 8.44 12.45 18.84
CA PHE A 118 8.55 11.73 17.58
C PHE A 118 7.18 11.27 17.08
N GLU A 119 6.28 10.86 17.98
CA GLU A 119 4.89 10.56 17.65
C GLU A 119 4.20 11.77 17.04
N THR A 120 4.25 12.93 17.70
CA THR A 120 3.66 14.18 17.20
C THR A 120 4.23 14.56 15.84
N PHE A 121 5.56 14.45 15.67
CA PHE A 121 6.21 14.70 14.40
C PHE A 121 5.72 13.73 13.31
N ALA A 122 5.67 12.43 13.60
CA ALA A 122 5.22 11.41 12.66
C ALA A 122 3.75 11.63 12.24
N ILE A 123 2.85 11.88 13.19
CA ILE A 123 1.44 12.20 12.91
C ILE A 123 1.37 13.42 11.97
N SER A 124 2.09 14.50 12.27
CA SER A 124 2.06 15.72 11.45
C SER A 124 2.62 15.57 10.03
N ARG A 125 3.41 14.52 9.76
CA ARG A 125 4.08 14.30 8.47
C ARG A 125 3.50 13.15 7.65
N LEU A 126 2.93 12.16 8.32
CA LEU A 126 2.49 10.91 7.69
C LEU A 126 0.97 10.78 7.62
N THR A 127 0.22 11.61 8.35
CA THR A 127 -1.24 11.57 8.39
C THR A 127 -1.85 12.86 7.89
N ASP A 128 -3.02 12.73 7.27
CA ASP A 128 -3.82 13.88 6.88
C ASP A 128 -4.51 14.49 8.11
N PRO A 129 -4.67 15.82 8.16
CA PRO A 129 -5.41 16.47 9.24
C PRO A 129 -6.90 16.06 9.23
N PRO A 130 -7.59 16.10 10.40
CA PRO A 130 -8.96 15.60 10.59
C PRO A 130 -10.07 16.28 9.74
N ASN A 131 -9.76 17.35 9.01
CA ASN A 131 -10.67 18.00 8.05
C ASN A 131 -10.37 17.56 6.59
N SER A 132 -10.01 16.30 6.40
CA SER A 132 -9.61 15.75 5.10
C SER A 132 -10.74 15.60 4.07
N PRO A 133 -12.03 15.30 4.42
CA PRO A 133 -12.99 14.97 3.37
C PRO A 133 -13.32 16.16 2.48
N GLN A 134 -13.70 17.31 3.06
CA GLN A 134 -14.07 18.48 2.25
C GLN A 134 -12.89 19.01 1.43
N ARG A 135 -11.66 18.97 1.98
CA ARG A 135 -10.46 19.39 1.24
C ARG A 135 -10.18 18.48 0.05
N PHE A 136 -10.38 17.17 0.23
CA PHE A 136 -10.26 16.22 -0.87
C PHE A 136 -11.34 16.46 -1.92
N GLU A 137 -12.59 16.66 -1.52
CA GLU A 137 -13.71 16.96 -2.42
C GLU A 137 -13.43 18.22 -3.26
N GLU A 138 -13.02 19.31 -2.59
CA GLU A 138 -12.63 20.57 -3.24
C GLU A 138 -11.44 20.39 -4.19
N TRP A 139 -10.41 19.66 -3.75
CA TRP A 139 -9.26 19.35 -4.58
C TRP A 139 -9.66 18.53 -5.82
N LEU A 140 -10.52 17.52 -5.66
CA LEU A 140 -10.95 16.66 -6.75
C LEU A 140 -11.82 17.44 -7.74
N CYS A 141 -12.74 18.27 -7.26
CA CYS A 141 -13.51 19.19 -8.10
C CYS A 141 -12.59 20.12 -8.91
N LYS A 142 -11.58 20.69 -8.26
CA LYS A 142 -10.59 21.56 -8.91
C LYS A 142 -9.71 20.80 -9.91
N TYR A 143 -9.36 19.55 -9.61
CA TYR A 143 -8.58 18.70 -10.48
C TYR A 143 -9.37 18.31 -11.73
N LEU A 144 -10.61 17.85 -11.56
CA LEU A 144 -11.47 17.46 -12.68
C LEU A 144 -11.86 18.66 -13.55
N SER A 145 -12.12 19.84 -12.97
CA SER A 145 -12.43 21.04 -13.76
C SER A 145 -11.29 21.54 -14.65
N ARG A 146 -10.03 21.18 -14.34
CA ARG A 146 -8.87 21.45 -15.21
C ARG A 146 -8.73 20.46 -16.36
N ASN A 147 -9.35 19.30 -16.24
CA ASN A 147 -9.37 18.29 -17.28
C ASN A 147 -10.48 18.61 -18.28
N GLU A 148 -10.12 18.85 -19.54
CA GLU A 148 -11.07 19.13 -20.61
C GLU A 148 -12.15 18.04 -20.68
N GLY A 149 -13.42 18.44 -20.69
CA GLY A 149 -14.56 17.53 -20.84
C GLY A 149 -15.19 17.03 -19.54
N VAL A 150 -14.59 17.29 -18.37
CA VAL A 150 -15.23 16.96 -17.07
C VAL A 150 -15.82 18.24 -16.47
N ALA A 151 -17.00 18.62 -16.98
CA ALA A 151 -17.72 19.78 -16.51
C ALA A 151 -18.43 19.51 -15.18
N SER A 152 -18.70 20.59 -14.45
CA SER A 152 -19.36 20.65 -13.15
C SER A 152 -20.65 19.84 -13.09
N GLY A 153 -20.77 19.00 -12.07
CA GLY A 153 -21.91 18.13 -11.84
C GLY A 153 -21.77 17.41 -10.49
N THR A 154 -22.50 16.31 -10.37
CA THR A 154 -22.40 15.42 -9.20
C THR A 154 -21.24 14.47 -9.40
N ILE A 155 -20.15 14.62 -8.64
CA ILE A 155 -19.09 13.62 -8.60
C ILE A 155 -19.54 12.49 -7.69
N LYS A 156 -19.37 11.26 -8.15
CA LYS A 156 -19.56 10.04 -7.37
C LYS A 156 -18.25 9.26 -7.36
N LEU A 157 -17.75 8.90 -6.19
CA LEU A 157 -16.77 7.84 -6.04
C LEU A 157 -17.52 6.52 -6.05
N VAL A 158 -17.02 5.55 -6.81
CA VAL A 158 -17.69 4.26 -7.01
C VAL A 158 -16.73 3.10 -6.78
N ASP A 159 -17.20 2.01 -6.19
CA ASP A 159 -16.46 0.74 -6.15
C ASP A 159 -16.76 -0.02 -7.45
N CYS A 160 -15.77 -0.13 -8.34
CA CYS A 160 -15.91 -0.81 -9.61
C CYS A 160 -15.44 -2.25 -9.49
N ARG A 161 -16.32 -3.20 -9.84
CA ARG A 161 -16.01 -4.64 -9.84
C ARG A 161 -15.72 -5.11 -11.25
N TYR A 162 -14.53 -5.68 -11.46
CA TYR A 162 -14.07 -6.19 -12.74
C TYR A 162 -13.89 -7.70 -12.70
N ALA A 163 -14.36 -8.38 -13.74
CA ALA A 163 -13.99 -9.76 -14.04
C ALA A 163 -12.72 -9.78 -14.89
N TRP A 164 -11.82 -10.72 -14.63
CA TRP A 164 -10.65 -10.99 -15.47
C TRP A 164 -10.83 -12.29 -16.26
N ASP A 165 -10.72 -12.20 -17.59
CA ASP A 165 -10.89 -13.34 -18.51
C ASP A 165 -9.57 -13.81 -19.17
N PHE A 166 -8.43 -13.52 -18.54
CA PHE A 166 -7.06 -13.70 -19.08
C PHE A 166 -6.66 -12.75 -20.22
N THR A 167 -7.60 -12.04 -20.84
CA THR A 167 -7.31 -11.12 -21.95
C THR A 167 -7.63 -9.67 -21.61
N ARG A 168 -8.67 -9.44 -20.80
CA ARG A 168 -9.14 -8.10 -20.46
C ARG A 168 -9.89 -8.08 -19.13
N PHE A 169 -9.95 -6.89 -18.55
CA PHE A 169 -10.87 -6.58 -17.47
C PHE A 169 -12.22 -6.16 -18.05
N THR A 170 -13.30 -6.79 -17.58
CA THR A 170 -14.67 -6.42 -17.94
C THR A 170 -15.38 -5.90 -16.70
N LEU A 171 -15.90 -4.67 -16.75
CA LEU A 171 -16.70 -4.12 -15.67
C LEU A 171 -17.98 -4.93 -15.53
N ILE A 172 -18.20 -5.52 -14.34
CA ILE A 172 -19.39 -6.29 -14.00
C ILE A 172 -20.48 -5.34 -13.53
N ASN A 173 -20.15 -4.52 -12.52
CA ASN A 173 -21.01 -3.52 -11.93
C ASN A 173 -20.18 -2.51 -11.13
N TYR A 174 -20.85 -1.48 -10.61
CA TYR A 174 -20.27 -0.59 -9.61
C TYR A 174 -21.32 -0.18 -8.58
N SER A 175 -20.87 0.19 -7.39
CA SER A 175 -21.70 0.78 -6.33
C SER A 175 -21.16 2.15 -5.94
N VAL A 176 -22.04 3.05 -5.49
CA VAL A 176 -21.61 4.38 -5.03
C VAL A 176 -21.01 4.26 -3.64
N ILE A 177 -19.78 4.72 -3.47
CA ILE A 177 -19.08 4.83 -2.19
C ILE A 177 -19.46 6.15 -1.53
N ASP A 178 -19.37 7.24 -2.29
CA ASP A 178 -19.66 8.60 -1.83
C ASP A 178 -20.05 9.50 -3.00
N SER A 179 -20.72 10.62 -2.71
CA SER A 179 -21.14 11.59 -3.72
C SER A 179 -21.17 13.01 -3.18
N PHE A 180 -20.66 13.96 -3.97
CA PHE A 180 -20.63 15.37 -3.61
C PHE A 180 -20.80 16.27 -4.84
N GLN A 181 -21.23 17.50 -4.57
CA GLN A 181 -21.54 18.50 -5.59
C GLN A 181 -20.35 19.42 -5.81
N CYS A 182 -19.83 19.49 -7.03
CA CYS A 182 -18.86 20.52 -7.38
C CYS A 182 -19.54 21.84 -7.66
N ARG A 183 -19.49 22.74 -6.69
CA ARG A 183 -19.86 24.14 -6.91
C ARG A 183 -18.76 24.82 -7.73
N ARG A 184 -19.15 25.52 -8.81
CA ARG A 184 -18.25 26.40 -9.56
C ARG A 184 -17.90 27.63 -8.74
#